data_AF-A0A1E5GHL4-F1
#
_entry.id   AF-A0A1E5GHL4-F1
#
_cell.length_a   1.000
_cell.length_b   1.000
_cell.length_c   1.000
_cell.angle_alpha   90.00
_cell.angle_beta   90.00
_cell.angle_gamma   90.00
#
_symmetry.space_group_name_H-M   'P 1'
#
loop_
_entity.id
_entity.type
_entity.pdbx_description
1 polymer ?
#
loop_
_entity_poly.entity_id
_entity_poly.type
_entity_poly.pdbx_seq_one_letter_code
_entity_poly.pdbx_strand_id
1 'polypeptide(L)'
;MKYKAKIISENPDIEEEVRIEIEGIELLCFVEEYKCPIEIGKLYDIELDIVIFDDLEIEKSDLKIKELVQQGDSFSYYIHGIFYPADQIIDAGIDIDLENEDFSDFWYLEKQFVKMRVDRINVNILEESND
;
A
#
# COMPACT_ATOMS: atom_id res chain seq x y z
N MET A 1 6.63 -3.55 4.03
CA MET A 1 6.81 -2.60 5.19
C MET A 1 5.82 -2.81 6.34
N LYS A 2 6.20 -2.45 7.59
CA LYS A 2 5.37 -2.64 8.81
C LYS A 2 4.62 -1.39 9.27
N TYR A 3 3.35 -1.55 9.61
CA TYR A 3 2.48 -0.47 10.11
C TYR A 3 1.59 -0.93 11.25
N LYS A 4 1.07 0.03 12.03
CA LYS A 4 -0.13 -0.17 12.84
C LYS A 4 -1.33 0.28 12.02
N ALA A 5 -2.31 -0.60 11.88
CA ALA A 5 -3.50 -0.32 11.09
C ALA A 5 -4.76 -0.65 11.86
N LYS A 6 -5.79 0.19 11.73
CA LYS A 6 -7.11 -0.07 12.29
C LYS A 6 -7.95 -0.82 11.28
N ILE A 7 -8.62 -1.90 11.70
CA ILE A 7 -9.59 -2.58 10.84
C ILE A 7 -10.86 -1.72 10.75
N ILE A 8 -11.24 -1.33 9.54
CA ILE A 8 -12.42 -0.48 9.28
C ILE A 8 -13.62 -1.34 8.91
N SER A 9 -13.45 -2.31 8.01
CA SER A 9 -14.50 -3.25 7.64
C SER A 9 -13.93 -4.46 6.91
N GLU A 10 -14.69 -5.56 6.94
CA GLU A 10 -14.46 -6.76 6.13
C GLU A 10 -15.56 -6.88 5.07
N ASN A 11 -15.26 -7.51 3.95
CA ASN A 11 -16.27 -7.83 2.95
C ASN A 11 -16.95 -9.17 3.30
N PRO A 12 -18.30 -9.23 3.43
CA PRO A 12 -19.00 -10.46 3.78
C PRO A 12 -18.97 -11.53 2.67
N ASP A 13 -18.69 -11.13 1.43
CA ASP A 13 -18.70 -12.00 0.26
C ASP A 13 -17.27 -12.41 -0.18
N ILE A 14 -16.23 -11.70 0.27
CA ILE A 14 -14.82 -11.94 -0.06
C ILE A 14 -13.98 -11.86 1.22
N GLU A 15 -13.56 -13.02 1.74
CA GLU A 15 -12.81 -13.13 3.01
C GLU A 15 -11.47 -12.38 2.98
N GLU A 16 -10.81 -12.36 1.82
CA GLU A 16 -9.53 -11.70 1.61
C GLU A 16 -9.65 -10.19 1.41
N GLU A 17 -10.85 -9.60 1.38
CA GLU A 17 -11.01 -8.16 1.20
C GLU A 17 -11.22 -7.46 2.55
N VAL A 18 -10.30 -6.55 2.89
CA VAL A 18 -10.37 -5.76 4.13
C VAL A 18 -10.12 -4.29 3.85
N ARG A 19 -10.86 -3.41 4.55
CA ARG A 19 -10.53 -1.98 4.64
C ARG A 19 -9.80 -1.72 5.93
N ILE A 20 -8.66 -1.07 5.83
CA ILE A 20 -7.82 -0.67 6.96
C ILE A 20 -7.55 0.84 6.94
N GLU A 21 -7.19 1.41 8.08
CA GLU A 21 -6.72 2.79 8.19
C GLU A 21 -5.33 2.81 8.79
N ILE A 22 -4.40 3.49 8.11
CA ILE A 22 -3.03 3.74 8.58
C ILE A 22 -2.82 5.25 8.58
N GLU A 23 -2.53 5.83 9.74
CA GLU A 23 -2.25 7.28 9.88
C GLU A 23 -3.33 8.18 9.23
N GLY A 24 -4.60 7.78 9.29
CA GLY A 24 -5.73 8.50 8.68
C GLY A 24 -5.92 8.25 7.18
N ILE A 25 -5.14 7.37 6.56
CA ILE A 25 -5.29 6.92 5.17
C ILE A 25 -6.06 5.59 5.17
N GLU A 26 -7.24 5.59 4.56
CA GLU A 26 -8.04 4.36 4.36
C GLU A 26 -7.59 3.63 3.09
N LEU A 27 -7.35 2.33 3.20
CA LEU A 27 -6.94 1.45 2.12
C LEU A 27 -7.84 0.22 2.06
N LEU A 28 -8.35 -0.07 0.87
CA LEU A 28 -8.82 -1.40 0.49
C LEU A 28 -7.61 -2.29 0.17
N CYS A 29 -7.43 -3.36 0.95
CA CYS A 29 -6.32 -4.29 0.84
C CYS A 29 -6.81 -5.72 0.60
N PHE A 30 -5.94 -6.54 0.03
CA PHE A 30 -6.12 -7.97 -0.10
C PHE A 30 -5.32 -8.69 1.00
N VAL A 31 -5.97 -9.49 1.84
CA VAL A 31 -5.32 -10.23 2.91
C VAL A 31 -4.66 -11.47 2.36
N GLU A 32 -3.34 -11.55 2.49
CA GLU A 32 -2.59 -12.76 2.15
C GLU A 32 -2.56 -13.77 3.29
N GLU A 33 -2.49 -13.29 4.53
CA GLU A 33 -2.45 -14.13 5.73
C GLU A 33 -3.10 -13.44 6.93
N TYR A 34 -3.97 -14.17 7.64
CA TYR A 34 -4.44 -13.84 8.98
C TYR A 34 -3.69 -14.70 10.01
N LYS A 35 -2.75 -14.11 10.77
CA LYS A 35 -2.06 -14.81 11.88
C LYS A 35 -2.88 -14.82 13.18
N CYS A 36 -3.91 -13.99 13.25
CA CYS A 36 -4.87 -13.95 14.34
C CYS A 36 -6.27 -13.55 13.83
N PRO A 37 -7.35 -13.84 14.58
CA PRO A 37 -8.67 -13.29 14.29
C PRO A 37 -8.68 -11.77 14.42
N ILE A 38 -9.44 -11.11 13.55
CA ILE A 38 -9.58 -9.66 13.56
C ILE A 38 -10.93 -9.20 14.13
N GLU A 39 -10.93 -8.01 14.71
CA GLU A 39 -12.13 -7.30 15.17
C GLU A 39 -12.19 -5.90 14.56
N ILE A 40 -13.34 -5.54 14.00
CA ILE A 40 -13.58 -4.20 13.45
C ILE A 40 -13.39 -3.14 14.54
N GLY A 41 -12.59 -2.13 14.21
CA GLY A 41 -12.28 -1.00 15.07
C GLY A 41 -11.04 -1.17 15.95
N LYS A 42 -10.44 -2.37 16.01
CA LYS A 42 -9.17 -2.62 16.71
C LYS A 42 -7.96 -2.33 15.82
N LEU A 43 -6.81 -2.14 16.47
CA LEU A 43 -5.52 -1.89 15.84
C LEU A 43 -4.70 -3.18 15.77
N TYR A 44 -3.99 -3.37 14.67
CA TYR A 44 -3.13 -4.53 14.43
C TYR A 44 -1.80 -4.08 13.85
N ASP A 45 -0.75 -4.82 14.22
CA ASP A 45 0.52 -4.74 13.52
C ASP A 45 0.38 -5.53 12.23
N ILE A 46 0.71 -4.88 11.11
CA ILE A 46 0.53 -5.39 9.77
C ILE A 46 1.79 -5.24 8.93
N GLU A 47 1.90 -6.03 7.87
CA GLU A 47 2.87 -5.82 6.80
C GLU A 47 2.12 -5.53 5.50
N LEU A 48 2.52 -4.48 4.79
CA LEU A 48 2.03 -4.13 3.46
C LEU A 48 3.05 -4.49 2.39
N ASP A 49 2.52 -4.98 1.27
CA ASP A 49 3.25 -5.27 0.04
C ASP A 49 2.41 -4.82 -1.16
N ILE A 50 3.06 -4.50 -2.29
CA ILE A 50 2.37 -4.19 -3.54
C ILE A 50 2.48 -5.35 -4.52
N VAL A 51 1.52 -5.45 -5.43
CA VAL A 51 1.55 -6.41 -6.54
C VAL A 51 1.26 -5.70 -7.85
N ILE A 52 2.07 -6.01 -8.85
CA ILE A 52 1.92 -5.59 -10.23
C ILE A 52 1.86 -6.88 -11.07
N PHE A 53 0.77 -7.07 -11.82
CA PHE A 53 0.59 -8.28 -12.63
C PHE A 53 1.22 -8.16 -14.02
N ASP A 54 1.22 -6.94 -14.55
CA ASP A 54 1.74 -6.61 -15.88
C ASP A 54 3.08 -5.86 -15.76
N ASP A 55 3.33 -4.90 -16.66
CA ASP A 55 4.55 -4.11 -16.65
C ASP A 55 4.50 -3.01 -15.57
N LEU A 56 5.66 -2.76 -14.96
CA LEU A 56 5.85 -1.68 -14.00
C LEU A 56 5.70 -0.31 -14.70
N GLU A 57 4.64 0.42 -14.35
CA GLU A 57 4.35 1.76 -14.85
C GLU A 57 4.61 2.82 -13.76
N ILE A 58 5.76 3.50 -13.87
CA ILE A 58 6.10 4.66 -13.04
C ILE A 58 6.52 5.84 -13.93
N GLU A 59 5.92 7.00 -13.69
CA GLU A 59 6.17 8.22 -14.44
C GLU A 59 6.43 9.41 -13.52
N LYS A 60 7.17 10.40 -14.02
CA LYS A 60 7.32 11.68 -13.33
C LYS A 60 5.96 12.36 -13.21
N SER A 61 5.65 12.88 -12.03
CA SER A 61 4.47 13.71 -11.79
C SER A 61 4.85 15.18 -11.57
N ASP A 62 4.11 16.07 -12.23
CA ASP A 62 4.17 17.50 -11.92
C ASP A 62 3.36 17.87 -10.65
N LEU A 63 2.53 16.94 -10.17
CA LEU A 63 1.77 17.09 -8.94
C LEU A 63 2.67 16.79 -7.75
N LYS A 64 2.87 17.78 -6.90
CA LYS A 64 3.67 17.66 -5.67
C LYS A 64 2.82 17.19 -4.50
N ILE A 65 2.19 16.03 -4.68
CA ILE A 65 1.25 15.44 -3.74
C ILE A 65 1.72 14.07 -3.29
N LYS A 66 1.22 13.65 -2.14
CA LYS A 66 1.46 12.35 -1.52
C LYS A 66 0.11 11.76 -1.19
N GLU A 67 -0.31 10.76 -1.95
CA GLU A 67 -1.63 10.16 -1.80
C GLU A 67 -1.68 8.77 -2.44
N LEU A 68 -2.61 7.96 -1.93
CA LEU A 68 -3.00 6.67 -2.46
C LEU A 68 -4.43 6.80 -2.97
N VAL A 69 -4.62 6.66 -4.28
CA VAL A 69 -5.93 6.86 -4.93
C VAL A 69 -6.45 5.54 -5.46
N GLN A 70 -7.47 5.00 -4.81
CA GLN A 70 -8.16 3.79 -5.27
C GLN A 70 -8.80 4.01 -6.65
N GLN A 71 -8.63 3.05 -7.55
CA GLN A 71 -9.16 3.12 -8.91
C GLN A 71 -10.55 2.47 -8.97
N GLY A 72 -11.60 3.28 -8.77
CA GLY A 72 -12.98 2.82 -8.77
C GLY A 72 -13.25 1.81 -7.65
N ASP A 73 -14.06 0.80 -7.94
CA ASP A 73 -14.38 -0.30 -7.02
C ASP A 73 -13.47 -1.51 -7.32
N SER A 74 -12.16 -1.31 -7.16
CA SER A 74 -11.14 -2.32 -7.41
C SER A 74 -9.99 -2.25 -6.41
N PHE A 75 -9.12 -3.26 -6.39
CA PHE A 75 -7.91 -3.27 -5.56
C PHE A 75 -6.78 -2.37 -6.08
N SER A 76 -6.92 -1.81 -7.28
CA SER A 76 -5.84 -1.06 -7.93
C SER A 76 -5.73 0.36 -7.37
N TYR A 77 -4.50 0.87 -7.30
CA TYR A 77 -4.21 2.22 -6.82
C TYR A 77 -3.31 2.98 -7.78
N TYR A 78 -3.48 4.30 -7.82
CA TYR A 78 -2.39 5.19 -8.15
C TYR A 78 -1.69 5.65 -6.88
N ILE A 79 -0.38 5.45 -6.85
CA ILE A 79 0.51 5.88 -5.78
C ILE A 79 1.19 7.16 -6.24
N HIS A 80 0.89 8.26 -5.57
CA HIS A 80 1.57 9.54 -5.75
C HIS A 80 2.52 9.75 -4.58
N GLY A 81 3.79 10.00 -4.86
CA GLY A 81 4.78 10.16 -3.80
C GLY A 81 6.16 10.56 -4.31
N ILE A 82 7.13 10.60 -3.40
CA ILE A 82 8.53 10.87 -3.73
C ILE A 82 9.27 9.54 -3.86
N PHE A 83 9.94 9.34 -4.98
CA PHE A 83 10.64 8.09 -5.28
C PHE A 83 12.07 8.09 -4.71
N TYR A 84 12.36 7.11 -3.85
CA TYR A 84 13.69 6.88 -3.27
C TYR A 84 14.18 5.47 -3.64
N PRO A 85 14.74 5.30 -4.85
CA PRO A 85 15.13 3.99 -5.35
C PRO A 85 16.26 3.33 -4.56
N ALA A 86 17.14 4.11 -3.92
CA ALA A 86 18.21 3.59 -3.07
C ALA A 86 17.69 2.91 -1.79
N ASP A 87 16.55 3.40 -1.28
CA ASP A 87 15.87 2.88 -0.11
C ASP A 87 14.75 1.90 -0.49
N GLN A 88 14.53 1.69 -1.80
CA GLN A 88 13.45 0.88 -2.38
C GLN A 88 12.07 1.30 -1.86
N ILE A 89 11.78 2.61 -1.87
CA ILE A 89 10.46 3.12 -1.44
C ILE A 89 9.89 4.21 -2.36
N ILE A 90 8.57 4.38 -2.27
CA ILE A 90 7.87 5.63 -2.57
C ILE A 90 7.24 6.19 -1.30
N ASP A 91 7.60 7.41 -0.94
CA ASP A 91 7.00 8.16 0.17
C ASP A 91 5.68 8.81 -0.30
N ALA A 92 4.56 8.15 -0.02
CA ALA A 92 3.20 8.52 -0.43
C ALA A 92 2.34 9.05 0.74
N GLY A 93 2.98 9.48 1.84
CA GLY A 93 2.33 9.80 3.11
C GLY A 93 2.44 8.65 4.12
N ILE A 94 2.45 7.42 3.59
CA ILE A 94 3.12 6.26 4.17
C ILE A 94 4.18 5.79 3.17
N ASP A 95 5.20 5.09 3.65
CA ASP A 95 6.21 4.52 2.78
C ASP A 95 5.63 3.26 2.08
N ILE A 96 5.83 3.17 0.78
CA ILE A 96 5.43 2.01 -0.02
C ILE A 96 6.70 1.25 -0.37
N ASP A 97 6.76 0.01 0.09
CA ASP A 97 7.85 -0.92 -0.14
C ASP A 97 7.91 -1.36 -1.60
N LEU A 98 9.10 -1.32 -2.18
CA LEU A 98 9.38 -1.67 -3.56
C LEU A 98 10.37 -2.83 -3.69
N GLU A 99 10.74 -3.48 -2.60
CA GLU A 99 11.80 -4.50 -2.58
C GLU A 99 11.59 -5.65 -3.58
N ASN A 100 10.34 -5.97 -3.92
CA ASN A 100 9.98 -7.08 -4.79
C ASN A 100 10.01 -6.76 -6.30
N GLU A 101 10.31 -5.52 -6.69
CA GLU A 101 10.19 -5.04 -8.06
C GLU A 101 11.53 -4.49 -8.60
N ASP A 102 11.78 -4.64 -9.91
CA ASP A 102 12.99 -4.11 -10.55
C ASP A 102 12.78 -2.68 -11.06
N PHE A 103 13.34 -1.73 -10.31
CA PHE A 103 13.26 -0.29 -10.61
C PHE A 103 14.51 0.28 -11.31
N SER A 104 15.44 -0.57 -11.76
CA SER A 104 16.74 -0.13 -12.29
C SER A 104 16.62 0.87 -13.45
N ASP A 105 15.63 0.69 -14.33
CA ASP A 105 15.36 1.58 -15.46
C ASP A 105 14.84 2.97 -15.05
N PHE A 106 14.38 3.14 -13.81
CA PHE A 106 13.71 4.34 -13.33
C PHE A 106 14.57 5.23 -12.43
N TRP A 107 15.85 4.92 -12.25
CA TRP A 107 16.75 5.65 -11.35
C TRP A 107 16.85 7.17 -11.66
N TYR A 108 16.57 7.56 -12.90
CA TYR A 108 16.51 8.96 -13.32
C TYR A 108 15.38 9.78 -12.65
N LEU A 109 14.43 9.11 -12.00
CA LEU A 109 13.33 9.70 -11.22
C LEU A 109 13.67 9.89 -9.74
N GLU A 110 14.91 9.60 -9.29
CA GLU A 110 15.32 9.75 -7.88
C GLU A 110 14.93 11.13 -7.31
N LYS A 111 14.29 11.13 -6.13
CA LYS A 111 13.83 12.31 -5.38
C LYS A 111 12.84 13.19 -6.14
N GLN A 112 12.23 12.68 -7.21
CA GLN A 112 11.16 13.35 -7.92
C GLN A 112 9.81 12.87 -7.41
N PHE A 113 8.80 13.71 -7.60
CA PHE A 113 7.43 13.27 -7.48
C PHE A 113 7.11 12.36 -8.65
N VAL A 114 6.51 11.21 -8.34
CA VAL A 114 6.13 10.18 -9.30
C VAL A 114 4.67 9.82 -9.14
N LYS A 115 4.13 9.20 -10.17
CA LYS A 115 2.88 8.47 -10.15
C LYS A 115 3.19 7.04 -10.58
N MET A 116 2.77 6.07 -9.78
CA MET A 116 2.90 4.65 -10.07
C MET A 116 1.54 3.98 -10.02
N ARG A 117 1.28 3.04 -10.92
CA ARG A 117 0.10 2.18 -10.84
C ARG A 117 0.48 0.87 -10.16
N VAL A 118 -0.36 0.41 -9.24
CA VAL A 118 -0.29 -0.95 -8.69
C VAL A 118 -1.65 -1.63 -8.86
N ASP A 119 -1.65 -2.94 -9.07
CA ASP A 119 -2.88 -3.69 -9.27
C ASP A 119 -3.55 -4.05 -7.94
N ARG A 120 -2.73 -4.23 -6.89
CA ARG A 120 -3.20 -4.61 -5.55
C ARG A 120 -2.22 -4.15 -4.48
N ILE A 121 -2.77 -3.77 -3.33
CA ILE A 121 -2.04 -3.65 -2.07
C ILE A 121 -2.41 -4.86 -1.21
N ASN A 122 -1.42 -5.65 -0.87
CA ASN A 122 -1.55 -6.79 0.01
C ASN A 122 -1.34 -6.39 1.46
N VAL A 123 -1.98 -7.12 2.36
CA VAL A 123 -1.75 -6.99 3.79
C VAL A 123 -1.61 -8.36 4.45
N ASN A 124 -0.62 -8.47 5.33
CA ASN A 124 -0.48 -9.57 6.28
C ASN A 124 -0.85 -9.06 7.67
N ILE A 125 -1.85 -9.68 8.31
CA ILE A 125 -2.28 -9.34 9.67
C ILE A 125 -1.47 -10.16 10.67
N LEU A 126 -0.68 -9.50 11.52
CA LEU A 126 0.26 -10.19 12.41
C LEU A 126 -0.31 -10.43 13.81
N GLU A 127 -0.59 -9.37 14.56
CA GLU A 127 -1.08 -9.45 15.94
C GLU A 127 -1.86 -8.18 16.33
N GLU A 128 -2.75 -8.28 17.31
CA GLU A 128 -3.47 -7.11 17.85
C GLU A 128 -2.46 -6.19 18.55
N SER A 129 -2.41 -4.92 18.12
CA SER A 129 -1.58 -3.92 18.74
C SER A 129 -2.26 -3.39 20.00
N ASN A 130 -1.47 -3.26 21.07
CA ASN A 130 -1.88 -2.47 22.23
C ASN A 130 -1.54 -0.99 21.97
N ASP A 131 -2.46 -0.10 22.32
CA ASP A 131 -2.24 1.35 22.43
C ASP A 131 -1.30 1.70 23.61
#